data_AF-A0A2M6ZT18-F1
#
_entry.id   AF-A0A2M6ZT18-F1
#
_cell.length_a   1.000
_cell.length_b   1.000
_cell.length_c   1.000
_cell.angle_alpha   90.00
_cell.angle_beta   90.00
_cell.angle_gamma   90.00
#
_symmetry.space_group_name_H-M   'P 1'
#
loop_
_entity.id
_entity.type
_entity.pdbx_description
1 polymer ?
#
loop_
_entity_poly.entity_id
_entity_poly.type
_entity_poly.pdbx_seq_one_letter_code
_entity_poly.pdbx_strand_id
1 'polypeptide(L)'
;ALQRKLNTGGLQGAKFNNMAVVSHTMNLQIHRGHGDYVYSILATGNPLDKDGDRPAFIEEARCHLDVSLLIEYTGINKDDEVSFIEQIVHHLSASLKIAGGDILSFQEPTLHRIEEGNDIDLRKLTRKLMPGYAIIERRELMIEAMEKGQDALDAMLDYLAIHHRCDKDDENNVTWLSQRKTSGWIVPITTGFYGITELGQAKNQRDPDTPHRFAESVVTLGEFRMPHRISSLDEILWCYHVDLDKNLYLCEQVNYSKQINKF
;
A
#
# COMPACT_ATOMS: atom_id res chain seq x y z
N ALA A 1 3.82 -7.33 12.53
CA ALA A 1 3.42 -8.65 13.08
C ALA A 1 4.56 -9.66 13.02
N LEU A 2 5.15 -9.91 11.85
CA LEU A 2 6.27 -10.85 11.69
C LEU A 2 7.45 -10.56 12.64
N GLN A 3 7.93 -9.31 12.71
CA GLN A 3 8.96 -8.90 13.68
C GLN A 3 8.62 -9.31 15.12
N ARG A 4 7.39 -9.07 15.60
CA ARG A 4 6.99 -9.47 16.96
C ARG A 4 7.12 -10.97 17.22
N LYS A 5 6.77 -11.79 16.21
CA LYS A 5 6.89 -13.26 16.30
C LYS A 5 8.36 -13.69 16.35
N LEU A 6 9.21 -13.12 15.48
CA LEU A 6 10.66 -13.37 15.47
C LEU A 6 11.32 -12.99 16.81
N ASN A 7 10.95 -11.84 17.37
CA ASN A 7 11.50 -11.38 18.65
C ASN A 7 11.08 -12.30 19.80
N THR A 8 9.89 -12.89 19.74
CA THR A 8 9.42 -13.90 20.70
C THR A 8 10.13 -15.25 20.49
N GLY A 9 10.53 -15.56 19.26
CA GLY A 9 11.28 -16.76 18.86
C GLY A 9 12.79 -16.70 19.11
N GLY A 10 13.27 -15.73 19.89
CA GLY A 10 14.68 -15.62 20.29
C GLY A 10 15.51 -14.61 19.48
N LEU A 11 14.99 -14.08 18.37
CA LEU A 11 15.68 -13.07 17.56
C LEU A 11 15.30 -11.65 18.01
N GLN A 12 15.54 -11.32 19.28
CA GLN A 12 15.09 -10.05 19.88
C GLN A 12 15.71 -8.80 19.22
N GLY A 13 16.89 -8.94 18.61
CA GLY A 13 17.55 -7.87 17.88
C GLY A 13 16.89 -7.54 16.53
N ALA A 14 16.04 -8.42 16.00
CA ALA A 14 15.43 -8.24 14.69
C ALA A 14 14.51 -7.01 14.68
N LYS A 15 14.80 -6.08 13.76
CA LYS A 15 13.96 -4.91 13.54
C LYS A 15 13.70 -4.72 12.06
N PHE A 16 12.43 -4.63 11.68
CA PHE A 16 11.99 -4.29 10.33
C PHE A 16 11.65 -2.82 10.30
N ASN A 17 12.42 -2.06 9.54
CA ASN A 17 12.31 -0.60 9.52
C ASN A 17 11.31 -0.16 8.46
N ASN A 18 11.51 -0.64 7.23
CA ASN A 18 10.80 -0.16 6.06
C ASN A 18 10.34 -1.35 5.19
N MET A 19 9.28 -1.15 4.41
CA MET A 19 8.74 -2.18 3.52
C MET A 19 8.33 -1.59 2.17
N ALA A 20 8.65 -2.27 1.08
CA ALA A 20 8.06 -2.02 -0.24
C ALA A 20 7.18 -3.19 -0.65
N VAL A 21 6.08 -2.87 -1.33
CA VAL A 21 5.17 -3.86 -1.92
C VAL A 21 5.24 -3.72 -3.44
N VAL A 22 5.58 -4.82 -4.10
CA VAL A 22 5.54 -4.92 -5.57
C VAL A 22 4.41 -5.86 -5.95
N SER A 23 3.41 -5.34 -6.65
CA SER A 23 2.29 -6.12 -7.16
C SER A 23 2.63 -6.74 -8.52
N HIS A 24 2.54 -8.06 -8.61
CA HIS A 24 2.73 -8.81 -9.85
C HIS A 24 1.39 -9.05 -10.53
N THR A 25 0.42 -9.55 -9.75
CA THR A 25 -0.95 -9.77 -10.24
C THR A 25 -1.96 -9.44 -9.15
N MET A 26 -3.12 -8.93 -9.57
CA MET A 26 -4.28 -8.70 -8.72
C MET A 26 -5.53 -9.16 -9.48
N ASN A 27 -6.22 -10.14 -8.91
CA ASN A 27 -7.49 -10.62 -9.42
C ASN A 27 -8.59 -10.29 -8.40
N LEU A 28 -9.28 -9.18 -8.63
CA LEU A 28 -10.43 -8.77 -7.82
C LEU A 28 -11.64 -9.63 -8.19
N GLN A 29 -12.33 -10.17 -7.18
CA GLN A 29 -13.51 -11.01 -7.37
C GLN A 29 -14.74 -10.15 -7.67
N ILE A 30 -14.86 -9.79 -8.96
CA ILE A 30 -15.95 -8.97 -9.49
C ILE A 30 -16.68 -9.69 -10.63
N HIS A 31 -17.92 -9.29 -10.85
CA HIS A 31 -18.74 -9.75 -11.94
C HIS A 31 -19.35 -8.57 -12.68
N ARG A 32 -19.44 -8.69 -14.01
CA ARG A 32 -20.15 -7.74 -14.86
C ARG A 32 -21.05 -8.54 -15.79
N GLY A 33 -22.35 -8.35 -15.66
CA GLY A 33 -23.35 -9.02 -16.48
C GLY A 33 -23.39 -8.47 -17.90
N HIS A 34 -24.14 -9.14 -18.76
CA HIS A 34 -24.38 -8.67 -20.12
C HIS A 34 -25.21 -7.38 -20.10
N GLY A 35 -24.66 -6.29 -20.64
CA GLY A 35 -25.32 -4.98 -20.66
C GLY A 35 -25.01 -4.09 -19.46
N ASP A 36 -24.36 -4.60 -18.42
CA ASP A 36 -23.97 -3.79 -17.27
C ASP A 36 -22.85 -2.81 -17.64
N TYR A 37 -22.91 -1.61 -17.08
CA TYR A 37 -21.84 -0.62 -17.23
C TYR A 37 -20.77 -0.76 -16.14
N VAL A 38 -21.20 -1.12 -14.93
CA VAL A 38 -20.35 -1.23 -13.73
C VAL A 38 -20.14 -2.68 -13.31
N TYR A 39 -19.11 -2.92 -12.51
CA TYR A 39 -18.82 -4.22 -11.92
C TYR A 39 -19.46 -4.31 -10.53
N SER A 40 -20.00 -5.48 -10.21
CA SER A 40 -20.50 -5.84 -8.88
C SER A 40 -19.48 -6.72 -8.15
N ILE A 41 -19.38 -6.57 -6.83
CA ILE A 41 -18.52 -7.42 -5.99
C ILE A 41 -19.18 -8.79 -5.81
N LEU A 42 -18.38 -9.85 -5.94
CA LEU A 42 -18.83 -11.20 -5.63
C LEU A 42 -18.74 -11.43 -4.12
N ALA A 43 -19.89 -11.69 -3.50
CA ALA A 43 -19.98 -11.96 -2.07
C ALA A 43 -20.18 -13.43 -1.74
N THR A 44 -20.01 -13.79 -0.48
CA THR A 44 -20.23 -15.15 0.02
C THR A 44 -21.51 -15.29 0.81
N GLY A 45 -22.11 -16.48 0.75
CA GLY A 45 -23.22 -16.82 1.63
C GLY A 45 -22.75 -16.93 3.08
N ASN A 46 -23.29 -16.08 3.94
CA ASN A 46 -23.08 -16.19 5.39
C ASN A 46 -24.00 -17.26 5.99
N PRO A 47 -23.62 -17.88 7.12
CA PRO A 47 -24.51 -18.77 7.85
C PRO A 47 -25.86 -18.12 8.17
N LEU A 48 -26.92 -18.92 8.24
CA LEU A 48 -28.25 -18.46 8.66
C LEU A 48 -28.18 -17.96 10.11
N ASP A 49 -29.06 -17.03 10.45
CA ASP A 49 -29.19 -16.55 11.81
C ASP A 49 -29.90 -17.58 12.72
N LYS A 50 -30.12 -17.19 13.98
CA LYS A 50 -30.75 -18.04 15.00
C LYS A 50 -32.19 -18.43 14.66
N ASP A 51 -32.87 -17.66 13.82
CA ASP A 51 -34.27 -17.85 13.43
C ASP A 51 -34.37 -18.62 12.09
N GLY A 52 -33.22 -18.91 11.46
CA GLY A 52 -33.11 -19.64 10.19
C GLY A 52 -33.16 -18.73 8.97
N ASP A 53 -33.14 -17.41 9.17
CA ASP A 53 -33.21 -16.42 8.12
C ASP A 53 -31.80 -16.02 7.63
N ARG A 54 -31.76 -15.42 6.43
CA ARG A 54 -30.49 -14.90 5.90
C ARG A 54 -30.13 -13.60 6.63
N PRO A 55 -28.91 -13.49 7.19
CA PRO A 55 -28.49 -12.27 7.85
C PRO A 55 -28.36 -11.11 6.86
N ALA A 56 -28.30 -9.90 7.39
CA ALA A 56 -28.04 -8.70 6.61
C ALA A 56 -26.76 -8.85 5.79
N PHE A 57 -26.82 -8.40 4.55
CA PHE A 57 -25.72 -8.47 3.61
C PHE A 57 -24.67 -7.41 3.93
N ILE A 58 -23.41 -7.82 4.05
CA ILE A 58 -22.26 -6.93 4.23
C ILE A 58 -21.36 -7.11 3.01
N GLU A 59 -21.17 -6.04 2.26
CA GLU A 59 -20.27 -6.04 1.11
C GLU A 59 -18.82 -6.10 1.56
N GLU A 60 -18.12 -7.15 1.15
CA GLU A 60 -16.69 -7.34 1.41
C GLU A 60 -15.99 -7.68 0.09
N ALA A 61 -15.18 -6.75 -0.41
CA ALA A 61 -14.37 -6.99 -1.60
C ALA A 61 -13.25 -7.99 -1.30
N ARG A 62 -13.03 -8.95 -2.19
CA ARG A 62 -11.98 -9.96 -2.08
C ARG A 62 -11.15 -10.02 -3.34
N CYS A 63 -9.85 -10.26 -3.20
CA CYS A 63 -8.95 -10.44 -4.33
C CYS A 63 -7.91 -11.54 -4.06
N HIS A 64 -7.42 -12.14 -5.14
CA HIS A 64 -6.19 -12.92 -5.12
C HIS A 64 -5.04 -12.01 -5.53
N LEU A 65 -3.98 -12.01 -4.73
CA LEU A 65 -2.81 -11.15 -4.90
C LEU A 65 -1.56 -12.01 -5.05
N ASP A 66 -0.72 -11.65 -6.01
CA ASP A 66 0.66 -12.09 -6.11
C ASP A 66 1.57 -10.88 -5.93
N VAL A 67 2.35 -10.87 -4.85
CA VAL A 67 3.16 -9.72 -4.44
C VAL A 67 4.53 -10.16 -3.96
N SER A 68 5.54 -9.35 -4.26
CA SER A 68 6.85 -9.40 -3.60
C SER A 68 6.91 -8.35 -2.50
N LEU A 69 7.39 -8.76 -1.32
CA LEU A 69 7.65 -7.88 -0.18
C LEU A 69 9.15 -7.68 -0.05
N LEU A 70 9.60 -6.44 -0.19
CA LEU A 70 10.96 -6.05 0.17
C LEU A 70 10.92 -5.46 1.58
N ILE A 71 11.71 -5.98 2.50
CA ILE A 71 11.73 -5.53 3.88
C ILE A 71 13.15 -5.13 4.24
N GLU A 72 13.33 -3.88 4.63
CA GLU A 72 14.58 -3.43 5.23
C GLU A 72 14.63 -3.88 6.70
N TYR A 73 15.71 -4.56 7.07
CA TYR A 73 15.89 -5.09 8.42
C TYR A 73 17.27 -4.77 8.99
N THR A 74 17.34 -4.77 10.32
CA THR A 74 18.56 -4.56 11.11
C THR A 74 18.59 -5.49 12.31
N GLY A 75 19.77 -5.63 12.93
CA GLY A 75 19.95 -6.39 14.18
C GLY A 75 19.95 -7.91 14.02
N ILE A 76 20.28 -8.40 12.83
CA ILE A 76 20.54 -9.82 12.55
C ILE A 76 22.03 -9.99 12.24
N ASN A 77 22.70 -10.86 12.98
CA ASN A 77 24.10 -11.21 12.71
C ASN A 77 24.18 -12.27 11.61
N LYS A 78 25.37 -12.42 11.02
CA LYS A 78 25.61 -13.42 9.97
C LYS A 78 25.32 -14.85 10.44
N ASP A 79 25.64 -15.16 11.69
CA ASP A 79 25.42 -16.49 12.27
C ASP A 79 23.93 -16.80 12.50
N ASP A 80 23.09 -15.76 12.60
CA ASP A 80 21.66 -15.88 12.83
C ASP A 80 20.84 -15.92 11.53
N GLU A 81 21.45 -15.68 10.35
CA GLU A 81 20.75 -15.56 9.07
C GLU A 81 19.94 -16.82 8.71
N VAL A 82 20.49 -18.01 8.96
CA VAL A 82 19.82 -19.28 8.69
C VAL A 82 18.57 -19.42 9.58
N SER A 83 18.73 -19.22 10.89
CA SER A 83 17.60 -19.28 11.83
C SER A 83 16.56 -18.21 11.53
N PHE A 84 16.98 -17.02 11.10
CA PHE A 84 16.10 -15.93 10.71
C PHE A 84 15.22 -16.30 9.52
N ILE A 85 15.79 -16.87 8.46
CA ILE A 85 15.02 -17.35 7.30
C ILE A 85 14.07 -18.48 7.72
N GLU A 86 14.56 -19.47 8.46
CA GLU A 86 13.75 -20.61 8.93
C GLU A 86 12.53 -20.14 9.73
N GLN A 87 12.70 -19.19 10.65
CA GLN A 87 11.61 -18.66 11.45
C GLN A 87 10.63 -17.82 10.61
N ILE A 88 11.11 -17.06 9.62
CA ILE A 88 10.24 -16.36 8.66
C ILE A 88 9.37 -17.37 7.90
N VAL A 89 9.99 -18.40 7.30
CA VAL A 89 9.29 -19.45 6.55
C VAL A 89 8.26 -20.15 7.44
N HIS A 90 8.64 -20.48 8.67
CA HIS A 90 7.75 -21.09 9.65
C HIS A 90 6.52 -20.21 9.94
N HIS A 91 6.72 -18.92 10.23
CA HIS A 91 5.62 -18.03 10.58
C HIS A 91 4.71 -17.68 9.40
N LEU A 92 5.27 -17.52 8.19
CA LEU A 92 4.49 -17.32 6.96
C LEU A 92 3.63 -18.55 6.65
N SER A 93 4.16 -19.77 6.85
CA SER A 93 3.41 -21.00 6.63
C SER A 93 2.31 -21.26 7.67
N ALA A 94 2.56 -20.90 8.94
CA ALA A 94 1.73 -21.41 10.04
C ALA A 94 0.63 -20.46 10.52
N SER A 95 0.83 -19.13 10.44
CA SER A 95 0.03 -18.24 11.29
C SER A 95 -0.19 -16.82 10.80
N LEU A 96 0.40 -16.43 9.67
CA LEU A 96 0.28 -15.06 9.16
C LEU A 96 -0.75 -14.98 8.04
N LYS A 97 -1.44 -13.85 8.03
CA LYS A 97 -2.37 -13.43 6.99
C LYS A 97 -1.88 -12.12 6.40
N ILE A 98 -2.17 -11.88 5.12
CA ILE A 98 -1.83 -10.64 4.42
C ILE A 98 -3.15 -10.03 3.92
N ALA A 99 -3.42 -8.77 4.30
CA ALA A 99 -4.67 -8.07 3.97
C ALA A 99 -5.95 -8.88 4.31
N GLY A 100 -5.92 -9.66 5.40
CA GLY A 100 -7.02 -10.54 5.82
C GLY A 100 -7.07 -11.91 5.12
N GLY A 101 -6.36 -12.09 4.01
CA GLY A 101 -6.27 -13.34 3.26
C GLY A 101 -5.18 -14.31 3.75
N ASP A 102 -5.32 -15.57 3.34
CA ASP A 102 -4.33 -16.63 3.59
C ASP A 102 -3.17 -16.60 2.59
N ILE A 103 -1.99 -17.00 3.05
CA ILE A 103 -0.81 -17.16 2.20
C ILE A 103 -0.87 -18.56 1.57
N LEU A 104 -1.15 -18.63 0.27
CA LEU A 104 -1.31 -19.91 -0.45
C LEU A 104 0.04 -20.57 -0.76
N SER A 105 1.02 -19.76 -1.16
CA SER A 105 2.39 -20.18 -1.45
C SER A 105 3.30 -18.96 -1.43
N PHE A 106 4.60 -19.19 -1.29
CA PHE A 106 5.62 -18.15 -1.37
C PHE A 106 6.97 -18.76 -1.79
N GLN A 107 7.84 -17.94 -2.37
CA GLN A 107 9.23 -18.31 -2.62
C GLN A 107 10.06 -18.15 -1.35
N GLU A 108 11.11 -18.95 -1.21
CA GLU A 108 12.00 -18.86 -0.05
C GLU A 108 12.57 -17.43 0.09
N PRO A 109 12.46 -16.80 1.28
CA PRO A 109 12.99 -15.47 1.52
C PRO A 109 14.49 -15.43 1.24
N THR A 110 14.94 -14.40 0.52
CA THR A 110 16.37 -14.20 0.22
C THR A 110 16.88 -12.92 0.86
N LEU A 111 18.09 -12.99 1.43
CA LEU A 111 18.74 -11.85 2.06
C LEU A 111 19.63 -11.12 1.05
N HIS A 112 19.54 -9.79 1.04
CA HIS A 112 20.31 -8.93 0.16
C HIS A 112 21.00 -7.83 0.97
N ARG A 113 22.30 -7.67 0.73
CA ARG A 113 23.08 -6.52 1.20
C ARG A 113 23.25 -5.59 0.00
N ILE A 114 22.75 -4.37 0.11
CA ILE A 114 22.77 -3.39 -0.98
C ILE A 114 23.47 -2.16 -0.43
N GLU A 115 24.57 -1.78 -1.07
CA GLU A 115 25.27 -0.55 -0.75
C GLU A 115 24.54 0.65 -1.36
N GLU A 116 24.34 1.70 -0.57
CA GLU A 116 23.70 2.94 -1.04
C GLU A 116 24.54 3.57 -2.16
N GLY A 117 23.88 3.93 -3.27
CA GLY A 117 24.55 4.45 -4.47
C GLY A 117 25.16 3.39 -5.40
N ASN A 118 25.04 2.10 -5.09
CA ASN A 118 25.49 1.02 -5.98
C ASN A 118 24.38 0.57 -6.95
N ASP A 119 24.39 1.16 -8.15
CA ASP A 119 23.43 0.88 -9.22
C ASP A 119 23.41 -0.59 -9.67
N ILE A 120 24.54 -1.30 -9.58
CA ILE A 120 24.63 -2.69 -10.05
C ILE A 120 23.79 -3.59 -9.14
N ASP A 121 23.89 -3.41 -7.83
CA ASP A 121 23.14 -4.21 -6.86
C ASP A 121 21.66 -3.84 -6.85
N LEU A 122 21.33 -2.56 -7.00
CA LEU A 122 19.95 -2.12 -7.21
C LEU A 122 19.32 -2.76 -8.46
N ARG A 123 20.05 -2.79 -9.59
CA ARG A 123 19.59 -3.42 -10.83
C ARG A 123 19.42 -4.94 -10.68
N LYS A 124 20.28 -5.62 -9.93
CA LYS A 124 20.12 -7.05 -9.65
C LYS A 124 18.86 -7.31 -8.83
N LEU A 125 18.60 -6.52 -7.79
CA LEU A 125 17.40 -6.65 -6.98
C LEU A 125 16.13 -6.37 -7.79
N THR A 126 16.08 -5.23 -8.49
CA THR A 126 14.89 -4.83 -9.27
C THR A 126 14.56 -5.83 -10.38
N ARG A 127 15.55 -6.52 -10.96
CA ARG A 127 15.32 -7.63 -11.91
C ARG A 127 14.54 -8.80 -11.31
N LYS A 128 14.74 -9.10 -10.02
CA LYS A 128 13.98 -10.16 -9.34
C LYS A 128 12.53 -9.76 -9.06
N LEU A 129 12.27 -8.46 -8.94
CA LEU A 129 10.94 -7.90 -8.71
C LEU A 129 10.13 -7.73 -10.01
N MET A 130 10.70 -8.10 -11.16
CA MET A 130 10.04 -8.00 -12.46
C MET A 130 9.49 -9.37 -12.91
N PRO A 131 8.35 -9.40 -13.62
CA PRO A 131 7.48 -8.26 -13.94
C PRO A 131 6.62 -7.87 -12.75
N GLY A 132 6.49 -6.57 -12.44
CA GLY A 132 5.67 -6.09 -11.33
C GLY A 132 5.63 -4.56 -11.26
N TYR A 133 4.80 -4.04 -10.37
CA TYR A 133 4.62 -2.61 -10.13
C TYR A 133 4.77 -2.31 -8.65
N ALA A 134 5.77 -1.49 -8.32
CA ALA A 134 5.89 -0.89 -7.00
C ALA A 134 4.93 0.29 -6.88
N ILE A 135 4.35 0.49 -5.70
CA ILE A 135 3.50 1.65 -5.44
C ILE A 135 4.31 2.77 -4.80
N ILE A 136 4.20 3.96 -5.39
CA ILE A 136 4.83 5.19 -4.87
C ILE A 136 3.79 6.25 -4.51
N GLU A 137 4.14 7.17 -3.61
CA GLU A 137 3.27 8.27 -3.22
C GLU A 137 3.47 9.46 -4.16
N ARG A 138 2.36 10.02 -4.63
CA ARG A 138 2.30 11.19 -5.51
C ARG A 138 1.58 12.37 -4.82
N ARG A 139 1.86 12.59 -3.54
CA ARG A 139 1.22 13.66 -2.73
C ARG A 139 1.56 15.05 -3.24
N GLU A 140 2.72 15.23 -3.86
CA GLU A 140 3.12 16.51 -4.45
C GLU A 140 2.13 17.00 -5.51
N LEU A 141 1.50 16.09 -6.28
CA LEU A 141 0.44 16.46 -7.23
C LEU A 141 -0.77 17.10 -6.53
N MET A 142 -1.13 16.58 -5.36
CA MET A 142 -2.22 17.11 -4.55
C MET A 142 -1.85 18.47 -3.96
N ILE A 143 -0.64 18.60 -3.42
CA ILE A 143 -0.13 19.87 -2.84
C ILE A 143 -0.13 20.96 -3.92
N GLU A 144 0.47 20.70 -5.08
CA GLU A 144 0.53 21.67 -6.18
C GLU A 144 -0.86 22.10 -6.69
N ALA A 145 -1.84 21.20 -6.66
CA ALA A 145 -3.21 21.51 -7.06
C ALA A 145 -3.94 22.35 -6.00
N MET A 146 -3.77 22.02 -4.72
CA MET A 146 -4.36 22.75 -3.60
C MET A 146 -3.75 24.15 -3.43
N GLU A 147 -2.45 24.31 -3.67
CA GLU A 147 -1.78 25.62 -3.70
C GLU A 147 -2.32 26.53 -4.82
N LYS A 148 -2.81 25.94 -5.91
CA LYS A 148 -3.52 26.67 -6.99
C LYS A 148 -4.99 26.95 -6.66
N GLY A 149 -5.44 26.61 -5.45
CA GLY A 149 -6.78 26.87 -4.94
C GLY A 149 -7.83 25.80 -5.26
N GLN A 150 -7.43 24.61 -5.71
CA GLN A 150 -8.37 23.49 -5.88
C GLN A 150 -8.70 22.84 -4.52
N ASP A 151 -9.95 22.41 -4.34
CA ASP A 151 -10.31 21.53 -3.22
C ASP A 151 -9.56 20.19 -3.34
N ALA A 152 -9.24 19.57 -2.20
CA ALA A 152 -8.47 18.33 -2.18
C ALA A 152 -9.17 17.17 -2.90
N LEU A 153 -10.48 16.98 -2.71
CA LEU A 153 -11.23 15.91 -3.36
C LEU A 153 -11.37 16.19 -4.86
N ASP A 154 -11.65 17.44 -5.23
CA ASP A 154 -11.70 17.84 -6.63
C ASP A 154 -10.36 17.62 -7.32
N ALA A 155 -9.24 18.00 -6.68
CA ALA A 155 -7.90 17.77 -7.18
C ALA A 155 -7.63 16.27 -7.40
N MET A 156 -7.96 15.43 -6.42
CA MET A 156 -7.79 13.98 -6.53
C MET A 156 -8.59 13.42 -7.72
N LEU A 157 -9.87 13.78 -7.83
CA LEU A 157 -10.74 13.34 -8.92
C LEU A 157 -10.23 13.83 -10.29
N ASP A 158 -9.73 15.07 -10.37
CA ASP A 158 -9.17 15.66 -11.60
C ASP A 158 -7.96 14.88 -12.13
N TYR A 159 -7.11 14.33 -11.25
CA TYR A 159 -6.00 13.46 -11.63
C TYR A 159 -6.42 12.04 -12.03
N LEU A 160 -7.58 11.57 -11.57
CA LEU A 160 -8.13 10.25 -11.92
C LEU A 160 -8.96 10.28 -13.21
N ALA A 161 -9.59 11.42 -13.49
CA ALA A 161 -10.46 11.61 -14.64
C ALA A 161 -9.70 11.57 -15.98
N ILE A 162 -10.40 11.06 -17.00
CA ILE A 162 -9.98 11.18 -18.39
C ILE A 162 -10.65 12.43 -18.97
N HIS A 163 -9.85 13.40 -19.39
CA HIS A 163 -10.34 14.66 -19.92
C HIS A 163 -10.45 14.59 -21.43
N HIS A 164 -11.63 14.92 -21.94
CA HIS A 164 -11.90 15.02 -23.37
C HIS A 164 -11.91 16.49 -23.79
N ARG A 165 -11.06 16.86 -24.74
CA ARG A 165 -11.01 18.20 -25.34
C ARG A 165 -11.14 18.09 -26.84
N CYS A 166 -11.71 19.11 -27.47
CA CYS A 166 -11.77 19.20 -28.92
C CYS A 166 -11.14 20.51 -29.37
N ASP A 167 -10.26 20.40 -30.36
CA ASP A 167 -9.66 21.55 -31.04
C ASP A 167 -10.19 21.58 -32.48
N LYS A 168 -10.44 22.80 -32.98
CA LYS A 168 -10.83 23.04 -34.37
C LYS A 168 -9.65 23.65 -35.10
N ASP A 169 -9.30 23.09 -36.24
CA ASP A 169 -8.32 23.71 -37.13
C ASP A 169 -8.95 24.83 -37.98
N ASP A 170 -8.11 25.55 -38.72
CA ASP A 170 -8.53 26.64 -39.62
C ASP A 170 -9.44 26.16 -40.77
N GLU A 171 -9.52 24.84 -41.00
CA GLU A 171 -10.36 24.19 -42.01
C GLU A 171 -11.67 23.61 -41.42
N ASN A 172 -12.01 23.94 -40.16
CA ASN A 172 -13.17 23.43 -39.42
C ASN A 172 -13.16 21.91 -39.12
N ASN A 173 -12.03 21.22 -39.25
CA ASN A 173 -11.92 19.83 -38.79
C ASN A 173 -11.82 19.79 -37.27
N VAL A 174 -12.57 18.87 -36.65
CA VAL A 174 -12.59 18.69 -35.20
C VAL A 174 -11.69 17.52 -34.80
N THR A 175 -10.64 17.79 -34.03
CA THR A 175 -9.79 16.74 -33.46
C THR A 175 -10.13 16.56 -31.99
N TRP A 176 -10.52 15.33 -31.61
CA TRP A 176 -10.79 14.97 -30.22
C TRP A 176 -9.53 14.40 -29.55
N LEU A 177 -9.17 14.96 -28.40
CA LEU A 177 -8.06 14.53 -27.56
C LEU A 177 -8.61 14.01 -26.24
N SER A 178 -8.17 12.82 -25.83
CA SER A 178 -8.55 12.17 -24.59
C SER A 178 -7.28 11.89 -23.79
N GLN A 179 -7.09 12.56 -22.66
CA GLN A 179 -5.88 12.41 -21.85
C GLN A 179 -6.13 12.66 -20.37
N ARG A 180 -5.31 12.04 -19.52
CA ARG A 180 -5.23 12.39 -18.09
C ARG A 180 -4.36 13.62 -17.89
N LYS A 181 -4.52 14.29 -16.75
CA LYS A 181 -3.73 15.48 -16.37
C LYS A 181 -2.22 15.19 -16.24
N THR A 182 -1.86 13.96 -15.86
CA THR A 182 -0.48 13.49 -15.81
C THR A 182 -0.34 12.14 -16.50
N SER A 183 0.84 11.90 -17.07
CA SER A 183 1.24 10.56 -17.51
C SER A 183 1.53 9.66 -16.31
N GLY A 184 1.39 8.35 -16.50
CA GLY A 184 1.63 7.34 -15.47
C GLY A 184 0.34 6.70 -14.98
N TRP A 185 0.49 5.66 -14.15
CA TRP A 185 -0.65 4.94 -13.60
C TRP A 185 -0.99 5.48 -12.21
N ILE A 186 -1.65 6.64 -12.20
CA ILE A 186 -2.15 7.28 -10.99
C ILE A 186 -3.38 6.54 -10.46
N VAL A 187 -3.41 6.33 -9.15
CA VAL A 187 -4.48 5.69 -8.38
C VAL A 187 -4.65 6.40 -7.03
N PRO A 188 -5.87 6.43 -6.45
CA PRO A 188 -6.03 6.89 -5.08
C PRO A 188 -5.52 5.80 -4.12
N ILE A 189 -4.83 6.22 -3.06
CA ILE A 189 -4.32 5.34 -2.01
C ILE A 189 -4.67 5.89 -0.64
N THR A 190 -4.89 5.01 0.32
CA THR A 190 -4.98 5.37 1.73
C THR A 190 -3.59 5.21 2.35
N THR A 191 -3.03 6.30 2.88
CA THR A 191 -1.70 6.30 3.49
C THR A 191 -1.74 6.26 5.00
N GLY A 192 -2.90 6.41 5.62
CA GLY A 192 -2.99 6.34 7.07
C GLY A 192 -4.32 6.81 7.61
N PHE A 193 -4.28 7.33 8.83
CA PHE A 193 -5.45 7.75 9.56
C PHE A 193 -5.24 9.10 10.24
N TYR A 194 -6.31 9.89 10.29
CA TYR A 194 -6.39 11.14 11.04
C TYR A 194 -7.30 10.94 12.25
N GLY A 195 -6.80 11.28 13.44
CA GLY A 195 -7.53 11.21 14.69
C GLY A 195 -8.57 12.31 14.81
N ILE A 196 -9.85 11.92 14.86
CA ILE A 196 -10.98 12.85 15.01
C ILE A 196 -11.38 13.06 16.48
N THR A 197 -10.82 12.28 17.41
CA THR A 197 -11.03 12.44 18.85
C THR A 197 -9.71 12.45 19.61
N GLU A 198 -9.75 12.95 20.85
CA GLU A 198 -8.66 12.77 21.80
C GLU A 198 -8.43 11.29 22.12
N LEU A 199 -7.24 10.97 22.64
CA LEU A 199 -6.93 9.63 23.13
C LEU A 199 -7.68 9.38 24.43
N GLY A 200 -8.30 8.22 24.57
CA GLY A 200 -9.08 7.87 25.73
C GLY A 200 -9.34 6.37 25.85
N GLN A 201 -10.46 6.04 26.48
CA GLN A 201 -10.91 4.67 26.68
C GLN A 201 -12.28 4.51 26.02
N ALA A 202 -12.48 3.44 25.27
CA ALA A 202 -13.73 3.14 24.61
C ALA A 202 -14.37 1.88 25.20
N LYS A 203 -15.70 1.93 25.37
CA LYS A 203 -16.48 0.76 25.76
C LYS A 203 -16.34 -0.31 24.68
N ASN A 204 -15.87 -1.50 25.05
CA ASN A 204 -15.55 -2.63 24.16
C ASN A 204 -14.30 -2.46 23.28
N GLN A 205 -13.30 -1.69 23.72
CA GLN A 205 -12.01 -1.66 23.02
C GLN A 205 -11.31 -3.03 23.06
N ARG A 206 -10.48 -3.29 22.06
CA ARG A 206 -9.82 -4.60 21.87
C ARG A 206 -8.85 -4.96 22.99
N ASP A 207 -8.10 -3.97 23.48
CA ASP A 207 -7.08 -4.13 24.51
C ASP A 207 -7.33 -3.08 25.60
N PRO A 208 -7.60 -3.47 26.85
CA PRO A 208 -7.85 -2.54 27.96
C PRO A 208 -6.71 -1.56 28.22
N ASP A 209 -5.47 -1.95 27.93
CA ASP A 209 -4.28 -1.20 28.32
C ASP A 209 -3.78 -0.25 27.22
N THR A 210 -4.34 -0.33 26.01
CA THR A 210 -3.97 0.55 24.89
C THR A 210 -5.01 1.67 24.71
N PRO A 211 -4.60 2.96 24.73
CA PRO A 211 -5.53 4.07 24.49
C PRO A 211 -6.25 3.98 23.14
N HIS A 212 -7.55 4.30 23.15
CA HIS A 212 -8.41 4.32 21.98
C HIS A 212 -8.58 5.73 21.41
N ARG A 213 -8.80 5.82 20.10
CA ARG A 213 -9.14 7.05 19.38
C ARG A 213 -9.93 6.70 18.13
N PHE A 214 -10.96 7.49 17.83
CA PHE A 214 -11.65 7.39 16.55
C PHE A 214 -10.85 8.10 15.47
N ALA A 215 -10.87 7.54 14.27
CA ALA A 215 -10.05 8.00 13.16
C ALA A 215 -10.78 7.85 11.83
N GLU A 216 -10.41 8.71 10.88
CA GLU A 216 -10.81 8.63 9.47
C GLU A 216 -9.61 8.39 8.58
N SER A 217 -9.83 7.83 7.39
CA SER A 217 -8.77 7.52 6.44
C SER A 217 -8.17 8.77 5.82
N VAL A 218 -6.84 8.84 5.77
CA VAL A 218 -6.11 9.84 5.00
C VAL A 218 -5.84 9.28 3.61
N VAL A 219 -6.36 9.97 2.60
CA VAL A 219 -6.24 9.57 1.20
C VAL A 219 -5.38 10.56 0.43
N THR A 220 -4.61 10.02 -0.52
CA THR A 220 -3.76 10.79 -1.43
C THR A 220 -3.63 10.04 -2.75
N LEU A 221 -2.84 10.57 -3.68
CA LEU A 221 -2.51 9.91 -4.93
C LEU A 221 -1.27 9.03 -4.76
N GLY A 222 -1.30 7.88 -5.42
CA GLY A 222 -0.15 7.02 -5.63
C GLY A 222 0.04 6.71 -7.11
N GLU A 223 1.19 6.13 -7.45
CA GLU A 223 1.50 5.69 -8.80
C GLU A 223 2.06 4.27 -8.79
N PHE A 224 1.56 3.43 -9.69
CA PHE A 224 2.19 2.15 -9.99
C PHE A 224 3.36 2.34 -10.95
N ARG A 225 4.58 2.13 -10.45
CA ARG A 225 5.83 2.30 -11.20
C ARG A 225 6.59 0.99 -11.31
N MET A 226 7.10 0.68 -12.49
CA MET A 226 7.88 -0.54 -12.71
C MET A 226 9.22 -0.45 -11.95
N PRO A 227 9.66 -1.52 -11.22
CA PRO A 227 10.87 -1.49 -10.41
C PRO A 227 12.15 -1.07 -11.13
N HIS A 228 12.31 -1.37 -12.43
CA HIS A 228 13.51 -0.95 -13.18
C HIS A 228 13.60 0.56 -13.45
N ARG A 229 12.53 1.32 -13.18
CA ARG A 229 12.49 2.77 -13.36
C ARG A 229 12.90 3.54 -12.10
N ILE A 230 13.13 2.87 -10.98
CA ILE A 230 13.53 3.52 -9.72
C ILE A 230 15.05 3.76 -9.73
N SER A 231 15.46 4.86 -9.12
CA SER A 231 16.87 5.24 -8.94
C SER A 231 17.37 4.96 -7.52
N SER A 232 16.46 4.85 -6.55
CA SER A 232 16.76 4.44 -5.17
C SER A 232 15.66 3.52 -4.60
N LEU A 233 16.02 2.69 -3.62
CA LEU A 233 15.03 1.92 -2.85
C LEU A 233 14.14 2.82 -1.98
N ASP A 234 14.65 3.98 -1.55
CA ASP A 234 13.88 4.95 -0.76
C ASP A 234 12.65 5.48 -1.51
N GLU A 235 12.62 5.36 -2.84
CA GLU A 235 11.46 5.73 -3.66
C GLU A 235 10.30 4.75 -3.54
N ILE A 236 10.52 3.53 -3.05
CA ILE A 236 9.49 2.49 -2.96
C ILE A 236 9.32 1.94 -1.54
N LEU A 237 10.27 2.21 -0.64
CA LEU A 237 10.20 1.82 0.75
C LEU A 237 9.26 2.75 1.52
N TRP A 238 8.32 2.15 2.24
CA TRP A 238 7.35 2.80 3.11
C TRP A 238 7.67 2.55 4.57
N CYS A 239 7.45 3.55 5.40
CA CYS A 239 7.68 3.51 6.84
C CYS A 239 6.47 4.08 7.59
N TYR A 240 6.26 3.60 8.81
CA TYR A 240 5.25 4.20 9.69
C TYR A 240 5.79 5.49 10.30
N HIS A 241 5.02 6.56 10.19
CA HIS A 241 5.28 7.86 10.78
C HIS A 241 4.06 8.30 11.59
N VAL A 242 4.27 8.70 12.84
CA VAL A 242 3.20 9.14 13.74
C VAL A 242 3.51 10.55 14.19
N ASP A 243 2.65 11.50 13.83
CA ASP A 243 2.68 12.90 14.25
C ASP A 243 1.51 13.10 15.21
N LEU A 244 1.79 12.95 16.52
CA LEU A 244 0.76 13.04 17.55
C LEU A 244 0.21 14.46 17.72
N ASP A 245 1.02 15.48 17.43
CA ASP A 245 0.61 16.89 17.54
C ASP A 245 -0.47 17.23 16.50
N LYS A 246 -0.38 16.62 15.32
CA LYS A 246 -1.40 16.75 14.27
C LYS A 246 -2.42 15.62 14.25
N ASN A 247 -2.37 14.71 15.23
CA ASN A 247 -3.22 13.51 15.28
C ASN A 247 -3.12 12.62 14.02
N LEU A 248 -1.96 12.57 13.36
CA LEU A 248 -1.73 11.82 12.13
C LEU A 248 -0.97 10.51 12.39
N TYR A 249 -1.49 9.43 11.83
CA TYR A 249 -0.90 8.10 11.86
C TYR A 249 -0.70 7.64 10.42
N LEU A 250 0.48 7.89 9.86
CA LEU A 250 0.77 7.75 8.46
C LEU A 250 1.71 6.57 8.18
N CYS A 251 1.62 6.09 6.95
CA CYS A 251 2.59 5.27 6.26
C CYS A 251 3.04 6.11 5.07
N GLU A 252 4.29 6.56 5.09
CA GLU A 252 4.86 7.47 4.10
C GLU A 252 6.12 6.87 3.49
N GLN A 253 6.53 7.39 2.32
CA GLN A 253 7.76 6.90 1.71
C GLN A 253 9.00 7.48 2.40
N VAL A 254 10.04 6.66 2.53
CA VAL A 254 11.29 7.02 3.23
C VAL A 254 11.93 8.29 2.65
N ASN A 255 11.82 8.50 1.34
CA ASN A 255 12.34 9.72 0.70
C ASN A 255 11.71 11.00 1.30
N TYR A 256 10.41 11.01 1.59
CA TYR A 256 9.75 12.15 2.22
C TYR A 256 10.19 12.33 3.67
N SER A 257 10.28 11.25 4.45
CA SER A 257 10.75 11.33 5.84
C SER A 257 12.20 11.86 5.93
N LYS A 258 13.07 11.48 4.99
CA LYS A 258 14.46 11.98 4.92
C LYS A 258 14.54 13.46 4.52
N GLN A 259 13.58 13.98 3.74
CA GLN A 259 13.51 15.39 3.38
C GLN A 259 13.02 16.28 4.53
N ILE A 260 12.06 15.79 5.33
CA ILE A 260 11.55 16.51 6.52
C ILE A 260 12.63 16.63 7.60
N ASN A 261 13.44 15.59 7.82
CA ASN A 261 14.51 15.58 8.83
C ASN A 261 15.78 16.36 8.44
N LYS A 262 15.80 17.03 7.28
CA LYS A 262 16.93 17.86 6.82
C LYS A 262 16.75 19.36 7.09
N PHE A 263 15.64 19.75 7.70
CA PHE A 263 15.34 21.12 8.18
C PHE A 263 15.16 21.12 9.70
#